data_AF-H0R611-F1
#
_entry.id   AF-H0R611-F1
#
_cell.length_a   1.000
_cell.length_b   1.000
_cell.length_c   1.000
_cell.angle_alpha   90.00
_cell.angle_beta   90.00
_cell.angle_gamma   90.00
#
_symmetry.space_group_name_H-M   'P 1'
#
loop_
_entity.id
_entity.type
_entity.pdbx_description
1 polymer ?
#
loop_
_entity_poly.entity_id
_entity_poly.type
_entity_poly.pdbx_seq_one_letter_code
_entity_poly.pdbx_strand_id
1 'polypeptide(L)'
;MTTQTDRWRASIPELPPLTTDAARTAESLLLLLHYSIDWDSWLAERRKRYWDELLPSHIRAATYRAVDSLPTWWSLLHQALPMTFADQTRRLEIATLLAEPGGPVLAILRDQLPALLLRVRIIADAHRTQDKTVDQ
;
A
#
# COMPACT_ATOMS: atom_id res chain seq x y z
N MET A 1 19.94 -1.26 2.44
CA MET A 1 19.32 0.00 2.92
C MET A 1 17.95 -0.35 3.47
N THR A 2 17.59 0.16 4.64
CA THR A 2 16.24 -0.02 5.21
C THR A 2 15.29 0.93 4.50
N THR A 3 14.19 0.41 3.95
CA THR A 3 13.19 1.23 3.25
C THR A 3 12.19 1.87 4.20
N GLN A 4 11.32 2.76 3.70
CA GLN A 4 10.28 3.35 4.54
C GLN A 4 9.25 2.28 4.95
N THR A 5 8.90 1.36 4.05
CA THR A 5 7.97 0.27 4.38
C THR A 5 8.56 -0.72 5.38
N ASP A 6 9.88 -0.93 5.39
CA ASP A 6 10.55 -1.73 6.43
C ASP A 6 10.40 -1.11 7.81
N ARG A 7 10.54 0.21 7.93
CA ARG A 7 10.34 0.93 9.19
C ARG A 7 8.90 0.81 9.68
N TRP A 8 7.93 0.94 8.78
CA TRP A 8 6.52 0.76 9.13
C TRP A 8 6.23 -0.66 9.61
N ARG A 9 6.74 -1.70 8.93
CA ARG A 9 6.59 -3.08 9.41
C ARG A 9 7.21 -3.30 10.77
N ALA A 10 8.38 -2.72 11.02
CA ALA A 10 9.08 -2.85 12.30
C ALA A 10 8.29 -2.26 13.48
N SER A 11 7.27 -1.43 13.23
CA SER A 11 6.39 -0.92 14.28
C SER A 11 5.48 -1.99 14.90
N ILE A 12 5.26 -3.13 14.22
CA ILE A 12 4.43 -4.25 14.69
C ILE A 12 5.17 -5.58 14.51
N PRO A 13 6.09 -5.93 15.43
CA PRO A 13 6.84 -7.18 15.38
C PRO A 13 5.95 -8.43 15.55
N GLU A 14 4.72 -8.28 16.05
CA GLU A 14 3.76 -9.37 16.25
C GLU A 14 3.16 -9.91 14.94
N LEU A 15 3.23 -9.12 13.85
CA LEU A 15 2.77 -9.58 12.55
C LEU A 15 3.73 -10.65 12.00
N PRO A 16 3.23 -11.85 11.64
CA PRO A 16 4.07 -12.86 11.01
C PRO A 16 4.74 -12.30 9.76
N PRO A 17 6.02 -12.61 9.50
CA PRO A 17 6.71 -12.13 8.32
C PRO A 17 6.10 -12.76 7.07
N LEU A 18 5.95 -11.97 6.03
CA LEU A 18 5.64 -12.48 4.70
C LEU A 18 6.86 -13.24 4.18
N THR A 19 6.66 -14.45 3.65
CA THR A 19 7.74 -15.38 3.31
C THR A 19 8.26 -15.22 1.89
N THR A 20 7.44 -14.72 0.96
CA THR A 20 7.82 -14.52 -0.45
C THR A 20 8.11 -13.06 -0.76
N ASP A 21 9.03 -12.83 -1.70
CA ASP A 21 9.34 -11.47 -2.18
C ASP A 21 8.12 -10.81 -2.82
N ALA A 22 7.35 -11.55 -3.61
CA ALA A 22 6.14 -11.03 -4.23
C ALA A 22 5.10 -10.56 -3.21
N ALA A 23 4.95 -11.27 -2.07
CA ALA A 23 4.05 -10.83 -1.01
C ALA A 23 4.58 -9.56 -0.32
N ARG A 24 5.88 -9.51 -0.05
CA ARG A 24 6.54 -8.32 0.53
C ARG A 24 6.37 -7.10 -0.38
N THR A 25 6.58 -7.25 -1.68
CA THR A 25 6.37 -6.21 -2.69
C THR A 25 4.92 -5.76 -2.73
N ALA A 26 3.95 -6.69 -2.73
CA ALA A 26 2.53 -6.36 -2.69
C ALA A 26 2.17 -5.53 -1.45
N GLU A 27 2.59 -5.94 -0.25
CA GLU A 27 2.35 -5.20 0.98
C GLU A 27 3.03 -3.82 0.98
N SER A 28 4.27 -3.73 0.48
CA SER A 28 5.00 -2.46 0.38
C SER A 28 4.27 -1.47 -0.53
N LEU A 29 3.82 -1.92 -1.71
CA LEU A 29 3.06 -1.10 -2.64
C LEU A 29 1.75 -0.61 -2.02
N LEU A 30 1.04 -1.46 -1.26
CA LEU A 30 -0.20 -1.08 -0.59
C LEU A 30 0.02 -0.08 0.56
N LEU A 31 1.11 -0.21 1.32
CA LEU A 31 1.49 0.77 2.34
C LEU A 31 1.81 2.12 1.70
N LEU A 32 2.65 2.14 0.67
CA LEU A 32 3.02 3.37 -0.04
C LEU A 32 1.80 4.03 -0.68
N LEU A 33 0.89 3.24 -1.26
CA LEU A 33 -0.41 3.70 -1.73
C LEU A 33 -1.20 4.38 -0.60
N HIS A 34 -1.40 3.70 0.53
CA HIS A 34 -2.15 4.24 1.67
C HIS A 34 -1.61 5.58 2.17
N TYR A 35 -0.28 5.69 2.31
CA TYR A 35 0.39 6.89 2.79
C TYR A 35 0.61 7.97 1.73
N SER A 36 0.24 7.71 0.47
CA SER A 36 0.22 8.70 -0.61
C SER A 36 -1.15 9.34 -0.81
N ILE A 37 -2.21 8.79 -0.22
CA ILE A 37 -3.54 9.38 -0.32
C ILE A 37 -3.54 10.76 0.34
N ASP A 38 -4.01 11.77 -0.39
CA ASP A 38 -4.32 13.08 0.16
C ASP A 38 -5.59 12.98 1.00
N TRP A 39 -5.41 12.64 2.27
CA TRP A 39 -6.50 12.50 3.23
C TRP A 39 -7.21 13.81 3.54
N ASP A 40 -6.53 14.95 3.41
CA ASP A 40 -7.07 16.26 3.77
C ASP A 40 -8.05 16.75 2.71
N SER A 41 -7.73 16.53 1.43
CA SER A 41 -8.64 16.82 0.32
C SER A 41 -9.73 15.75 0.12
N TRP A 42 -9.66 14.61 0.83
CA TRP A 42 -10.60 13.49 0.65
C TRP A 42 -11.74 13.47 1.68
N LEU A 43 -12.97 13.67 1.18
CA LEU A 43 -14.24 13.76 1.93
C LEU A 43 -14.36 12.75 3.09
N ALA A 44 -14.74 13.26 4.27
CA ALA A 44 -14.93 12.48 5.50
C ALA A 44 -15.84 11.25 5.34
N GLU A 45 -16.87 11.32 4.49
CA GLU A 45 -17.76 10.20 4.18
C GLU A 45 -17.05 9.02 3.50
N ARG A 46 -16.02 9.31 2.70
CA ARG A 46 -15.21 8.31 1.99
C ARG A 46 -14.25 7.59 2.93
N ARG A 47 -13.80 8.25 4.01
CA ARG A 47 -12.90 7.64 5.02
C ARG A 47 -13.53 6.40 5.66
N LYS A 48 -14.85 6.43 5.92
CA LYS A 48 -15.59 5.28 6.49
C LYS A 48 -15.65 4.08 5.55
N ARG A 49 -15.64 4.33 4.24
CA ARG A 49 -15.74 3.30 3.18
C ARG A 49 -14.38 2.89 2.62
N TYR A 50 -13.31 3.54 3.07
CA TYR A 50 -12.00 3.42 2.45
C TYR A 50 -11.50 1.97 2.46
N TRP A 51 -11.36 1.40 3.65
CA TRP A 51 -10.77 0.07 3.84
C TRP A 51 -11.66 -1.03 3.29
N ASP A 52 -12.96 -0.88 3.42
CA ASP A 52 -13.91 -1.98 3.20
C ASP A 52 -14.48 -1.99 1.77
N GLU A 53 -14.45 -0.85 1.07
CA GLU A 53 -15.08 -0.72 -0.23
C GLU A 53 -14.19 -0.04 -1.27
N LEU A 54 -13.77 1.21 -1.02
CA LEU A 54 -13.13 2.03 -2.04
C LEU A 54 -11.76 1.50 -2.43
N LEU A 55 -10.86 1.32 -1.46
CA LEU A 55 -9.50 0.85 -1.72
C LEU A 55 -9.50 -0.56 -2.34
N PRO A 56 -10.20 -1.58 -1.78
CA PRO A 56 -10.26 -2.90 -2.39
C PRO A 56 -10.78 -2.89 -3.82
N SER A 57 -11.83 -2.10 -4.10
CA SER A 57 -12.44 -2.06 -5.43
C SER A 57 -11.47 -1.52 -6.49
N HIS A 58 -10.77 -0.44 -6.19
CA HIS A 58 -9.79 0.14 -7.11
C HIS A 58 -8.58 -0.78 -7.32
N ILE A 59 -8.08 -1.42 -6.26
CA ILE A 59 -6.97 -2.38 -6.37
C ILE A 59 -7.38 -3.57 -7.24
N ARG A 60 -8.56 -4.16 -7.03
CA ARG A 60 -9.04 -5.27 -7.86
C ARG A 60 -9.16 -4.84 -9.31
N ALA A 61 -9.83 -3.72 -9.59
CA ALA A 61 -10.01 -3.21 -10.94
C ALA A 61 -8.67 -2.97 -11.66
N ALA A 62 -7.68 -2.36 -10.98
CA ALA A 62 -6.35 -2.17 -11.54
C ALA A 62 -5.61 -3.50 -11.77
N THR A 63 -5.70 -4.44 -10.81
CA THR A 63 -5.03 -5.75 -10.87
C THR A 63 -5.49 -6.59 -12.05
N TYR A 64 -6.79 -6.57 -12.37
CA TYR A 64 -7.31 -7.29 -13.55
C TYR A 64 -6.95 -6.61 -14.87
N ARG A 65 -6.74 -5.29 -14.89
CA ARG A 65 -6.46 -4.52 -16.11
C ARG A 65 -4.97 -4.42 -16.45
N ALA A 66 -4.09 -4.62 -15.48
CA ALA A 66 -2.67 -4.32 -15.64
C ALA A 66 -1.84 -5.38 -16.37
N VAL A 67 -2.39 -6.57 -16.65
CA VAL A 67 -1.77 -7.66 -17.42
C VAL A 67 -0.28 -7.84 -17.07
N ASP A 68 -0.02 -8.24 -15.83
CA ASP A 68 1.33 -8.50 -15.27
C ASP A 68 2.32 -7.32 -15.21
N SER A 69 1.88 -6.10 -15.51
CA SER A 69 2.71 -4.89 -15.44
C SER A 69 2.43 -4.07 -14.17
N LEU A 70 3.39 -4.03 -13.23
CA LEU A 70 3.31 -3.14 -12.06
C LEU A 70 3.27 -1.65 -12.42
N PRO A 71 4.05 -1.15 -13.39
CA PRO A 71 3.93 0.24 -13.83
C PRO A 71 2.53 0.59 -14.34
N THR A 72 1.90 -0.31 -15.10
CA THR A 72 0.52 -0.14 -15.58
C THR A 72 -0.46 -0.16 -14.40
N TRP A 73 -0.30 -1.11 -13.48
CA TRP A 73 -1.11 -1.22 -12.26
C TRP A 73 -1.08 0.06 -11.43
N TRP A 74 0.11 0.60 -11.18
CA TRP A 74 0.31 1.83 -10.42
C TRP A 74 -0.32 3.03 -11.12
N SER A 75 -0.14 3.14 -12.44
CA SER A 75 -0.72 4.22 -13.25
C SER A 75 -2.25 4.24 -13.19
N LEU A 76 -2.89 3.06 -13.22
CA LEU A 76 -4.35 2.95 -13.10
C LEU A 76 -4.85 3.42 -11.73
N LEU A 77 -4.13 3.08 -10.65
CA LEU A 77 -4.47 3.57 -9.31
C LEU A 77 -4.30 5.07 -9.19
N HIS A 78 -3.25 5.63 -9.80
CA HIS A 78 -3.00 7.08 -9.81
C HIS A 78 -4.09 7.87 -10.51
N GLN A 79 -4.69 7.30 -11.55
CA GLN A 79 -5.83 7.91 -12.23
C GLN A 79 -7.12 7.84 -11.40
N ALA A 80 -7.24 6.86 -10.49
CA ALA A 80 -8.47 6.57 -9.78
C ALA A 80 -8.52 7.11 -8.34
N LEU A 81 -7.36 7.34 -7.72
CA LEU A 81 -7.22 7.76 -6.34
C LEU A 81 -6.44 9.08 -6.25
N PRO A 82 -6.79 9.96 -5.30
CA PRO A 82 -6.09 11.23 -5.10
C PRO A 82 -4.75 10.99 -4.40
N MET A 83 -3.76 10.52 -5.16
CA MET A 83 -2.41 10.29 -4.67
C MET A 83 -1.54 11.54 -4.82
N THR A 84 -0.71 11.79 -3.80
CA THR A 84 0.30 12.85 -3.77
C THR A 84 1.64 12.26 -3.33
N PHE A 85 2.73 12.71 -3.95
CA PHE A 85 4.07 12.16 -3.72
C PHE A 85 5.07 13.28 -3.42
N ALA A 86 5.02 13.81 -2.19
CA ALA A 86 5.95 14.87 -1.77
C ALA A 86 7.37 14.35 -1.48
N ASP A 87 7.49 13.12 -0.98
CA ASP A 87 8.75 12.57 -0.44
C ASP A 87 9.59 11.84 -1.51
N GLN A 88 10.83 12.29 -1.72
CA GLN A 88 11.80 11.65 -2.62
C GLN A 88 12.11 10.20 -2.24
N THR A 89 12.19 9.88 -0.95
CA THR A 89 12.54 8.54 -0.47
C THR A 89 11.47 7.54 -0.88
N ARG A 90 10.19 7.89 -0.66
CA ARG A 90 9.05 7.07 -1.08
C ARG A 90 8.97 6.92 -2.59
N ARG A 91 9.26 7.98 -3.36
CA ARG A 91 9.29 7.92 -4.82
C ARG A 91 10.34 6.94 -5.35
N LEU A 92 11.54 6.94 -4.76
CA LEU A 92 12.60 5.98 -5.11
C LEU A 92 12.19 4.55 -4.75
N GLU A 93 11.61 4.34 -3.57
CA GLU A 93 11.15 3.03 -3.15
C GLU A 93 10.06 2.48 -4.08
N ILE A 94 9.08 3.30 -4.45
CA ILE A 94 8.07 2.94 -5.46
C ILE A 94 8.76 2.56 -6.77
N ALA A 95 9.69 3.38 -7.28
CA ALA A 95 10.37 3.09 -8.54
C ALA A 95 11.11 1.74 -8.52
N THR A 96 11.74 1.39 -7.40
CA THR A 96 12.36 0.07 -7.21
C THR A 96 11.32 -1.04 -7.23
N LEU A 97 10.22 -0.92 -6.46
CA LEU A 97 9.18 -1.95 -6.39
C LEU A 97 8.46 -2.16 -7.73
N LEU A 98 8.29 -1.11 -8.53
CA LEU A 98 7.66 -1.21 -9.85
C LEU A 98 8.54 -1.92 -10.90
N ALA A 99 9.83 -2.13 -10.61
CA ALA A 99 10.73 -2.91 -11.46
C ALA A 99 10.69 -4.43 -11.17
N GLU A 100 10.01 -4.84 -10.10
CA GLU A 100 9.85 -6.26 -9.74
C GLU A 100 8.97 -7.02 -10.74
N PRO A 101 9.09 -8.37 -10.83
CA PRO A 101 8.22 -9.19 -11.66
C PRO A 101 6.74 -9.02 -11.27
N GLY A 102 5.94 -8.43 -12.16
CA GLY A 102 4.57 -8.07 -11.81
C GLY A 102 3.60 -9.25 -11.72
N GLY A 103 3.75 -10.29 -12.53
CA GLY A 103 2.85 -11.46 -12.52
C GLY A 103 2.65 -12.07 -11.12
N PRO A 104 3.71 -12.48 -10.40
CA PRO A 104 3.60 -13.00 -9.04
C PRO A 104 2.97 -12.01 -8.04
N VAL A 105 3.31 -10.73 -8.13
CA VAL A 105 2.79 -9.69 -7.22
C VAL A 105 1.29 -9.47 -7.47
N LEU A 106 0.89 -9.34 -8.74
CA LEU A 106 -0.51 -9.15 -9.12
C LEU A 106 -1.36 -10.39 -8.83
N ALA A 107 -0.80 -11.61 -8.90
CA ALA A 107 -1.50 -12.82 -8.48
C ALA A 107 -1.83 -12.77 -6.98
N ILE A 108 -0.87 -12.40 -6.13
CA ILE A 108 -1.10 -12.23 -4.69
C ILE A 108 -2.15 -11.14 -4.42
N LEU A 109 -2.05 -9.99 -5.11
CA LEU A 109 -3.04 -8.90 -4.99
C LEU A 109 -4.44 -9.31 -5.47
N ARG A 110 -4.56 -10.33 -6.32
CA ARG A 110 -5.85 -10.87 -6.75
C ARG A 110 -6.43 -11.84 -5.73
N ASP A 111 -5.59 -12.76 -5.26
CA ASP A 111 -6.02 -13.94 -4.52
C ASP A 111 -6.07 -13.68 -3.01
N GLN A 112 -5.25 -12.77 -2.49
CA GLN A 112 -5.02 -12.56 -1.06
C GLN A 112 -5.31 -11.13 -0.59
N LEU A 113 -5.96 -10.31 -1.43
CA LEU A 113 -6.19 -8.89 -1.13
C LEU A 113 -6.79 -8.62 0.26
N PRO A 114 -7.85 -9.31 0.71
CA PRO A 114 -8.43 -9.01 2.03
C PRO A 114 -7.45 -9.21 3.17
N ALA A 115 -6.64 -10.28 3.11
CA ALA A 115 -5.63 -10.57 4.12
C ALA A 115 -4.50 -9.53 4.10
N LEU A 116 -4.04 -9.11 2.91
CA LEU A 116 -3.04 -8.05 2.78
C LEU A 116 -3.56 -6.70 3.30
N LEU A 117 -4.79 -6.33 2.98
CA LEU A 117 -5.37 -5.06 3.46
C LEU A 117 -5.55 -5.04 4.97
N LEU A 118 -5.89 -6.18 5.59
CA LEU A 118 -5.91 -6.29 7.05
C LEU A 118 -4.52 -6.00 7.64
N ARG A 119 -3.46 -6.59 7.09
CA ARG A 119 -2.08 -6.36 7.54
C ARG A 119 -1.67 -4.90 7.38
N VAL A 120 -1.93 -4.31 6.22
CA VAL A 120 -1.64 -2.89 5.93
C VAL A 120 -2.38 -1.98 6.92
N ARG A 121 -3.64 -2.28 7.24
CA ARG A 121 -4.43 -1.53 8.22
C ARG A 121 -3.84 -1.64 9.62
N ILE A 122 -3.44 -2.84 10.06
CA ILE A 122 -2.78 -3.05 11.37
C ILE A 122 -1.51 -2.20 11.46
N ILE A 123 -0.66 -2.22 10.43
CA ILE A 123 0.58 -1.42 10.37
C ILE A 123 0.26 0.08 10.40
N ALA A 124 -0.75 0.52 9.64
CA ALA A 124 -1.14 1.93 9.58
C ALA A 124 -1.68 2.46 10.91
N ASP A 125 -2.50 1.66 11.60
CA ASP A 125 -3.06 2.00 12.91
C ASP A 125 -1.96 2.07 13.99
N ALA A 126 -0.98 1.18 13.93
CA ALA A 126 0.18 1.18 14.82
C ALA A 126 1.06 2.41 14.66
N HIS A 127 1.45 2.72 13.43
CA HIS A 127 2.28 3.89 13.14
C HIS A 127 1.58 5.19 13.58
N ARG A 128 0.26 5.30 13.37
CA ARG A 128 -0.53 6.44 13.84
C ARG A 128 -0.51 6.58 15.37
N THR A 129 -0.52 5.47 16.08
CA THR A 129 -0.48 5.47 17.55
C THR A 129 0.89 5.91 18.06
N GLN A 130 1.96 5.48 17.39
CA GLN A 130 3.33 5.90 17.70
C GLN A 130 3.54 7.40 17.47
N ASP A 131 3.08 7.93 16.34
CA ASP A 131 3.17 9.38 16.01
C ASP A 131 2.51 10.24 17.12
N LYS A 132 1.31 9.85 17.56
CA LYS A 132 0.57 10.56 18.62
C LYS A 132 1.23 10.49 20.00
N THR A 133 2.09 9.50 20.23
CA THR A 133 2.78 9.32 21.51
C THR A 133 4.06 10.16 21.59
N VAL A 134 4.63 10.54 20.44
CA VAL A 134 5.83 11.41 20.37
C VAL A 134 5.47 12.89 20.60
N ASP A 135 4.22 13.27 20.29
CA ASP A 135 3.70 14.63 20.45
C ASP A 135 3.04 14.91 21.83
N GLN A 136 3.15 13.98 22.80
CA GLN A 136 2.68 14.14 24.18
C GLN A 136 3.85 14.12 25.18
#